data_AF-A0A139QKH4-F1
#
_entry.id   AF-A0A139QKH4-F1
#
_cell.length_a   1.000
_cell.length_b   1.000
_cell.length_c   1.000
_cell.angle_alpha   90.00
_cell.angle_beta   90.00
_cell.angle_gamma   90.00
#
_symmetry.space_group_name_H-M   'P 1'
#
loop_
_entity.id
_entity.type
_entity.pdbx_description
1 polymer ?
#
loop_
_entity_poly.entity_id
_entity_poly.type
_entity_poly.pdbx_seq_one_letter_code
_entity_poly.pdbx_strand_id
1 'polypeptide(L)'
;MKIYLTDKSTIYTYVITAIESVTPERSDVINDAPGQAQVTLVTCTDQEATERIIVQGNLESSVAYSKVSKEMLQAFNHSYNQI
;
A
#
# COMPACT_ATOMS: atom_id res chain seq x y z
N MET A 1 9.94 -5.28 1.19
CA MET A 1 8.88 -5.41 0.17
C MET A 1 8.38 -4.02 -0.19
N LYS A 2 8.00 -3.77 -1.45
CA LYS A 2 7.59 -2.45 -1.94
C LYS A 2 6.11 -2.43 -2.31
N ILE A 3 5.45 -1.30 -2.06
CA ILE A 3 4.11 -0.98 -2.55
C ILE A 3 4.27 0.19 -3.52
N TYR A 4 3.71 0.06 -4.72
CA TYR A 4 3.73 1.12 -5.73
C TYR A 4 2.32 1.68 -5.91
N LEU A 5 2.17 2.99 -5.74
CA LEU A 5 0.94 3.72 -6.06
C LEU A 5 1.22 4.68 -7.22
N THR A 6 0.20 4.98 -8.02
CA THR A 6 0.33 5.93 -9.12
C THR A 6 -0.94 6.75 -9.29
N ASP A 7 -0.76 8.06 -9.52
CA ASP A 7 -1.83 8.97 -9.94
C ASP A 7 -1.84 9.20 -11.46
N LYS A 8 -1.10 8.36 -12.20
CA LYS A 8 -0.80 8.43 -13.65
C LYS A 8 0.23 9.50 -14.04
N SER A 9 0.56 10.44 -13.17
CA SER A 9 1.62 11.43 -13.38
C SER A 9 2.91 11.06 -12.63
N THR A 10 2.78 10.46 -11.46
CA THR A 10 3.86 10.13 -10.52
C THR A 10 3.63 8.75 -9.96
N ILE A 11 4.72 7.99 -9.83
CA ILE A 11 4.76 6.72 -9.10
C ILE A 11 5.39 6.97 -7.73
N TYR A 12 4.67 6.54 -6.70
CA TYR A 12 5.06 6.62 -5.29
C TYR A 12 5.47 5.24 -4.82
N THR A 13 6.70 5.12 -4.32
CA THR A 13 7.23 3.87 -3.78
C THR A 13 7.20 3.92 -2.26
N TYR A 14 6.49 2.99 -1.65
CA TYR A 14 6.45 2.79 -0.21
C TYR A 14 7.18 1.49 0.16
N VAL A 15 7.86 1.49 1.30
CA VAL A 15 8.50 0.28 1.87
C VAL A 15 7.66 -0.18 3.05
N ILE A 16 7.25 -1.45 3.03
CA ILE A 16 6.47 -2.06 4.11
C ILE A 16 7.29 -2.05 5.41
N THR A 17 6.69 -1.53 6.47
CA THR A 17 7.29 -1.40 7.81
C THR A 17 6.61 -2.29 8.85
N ALA A 18 5.32 -2.61 8.68
CA ALA A 18 4.57 -3.45 9.60
C ALA A 18 3.50 -4.27 8.89
N ILE A 19 3.24 -5.47 9.43
CA ILE A 19 2.12 -6.34 9.08
C ILE A 19 1.56 -6.89 10.38
N GLU A 20 0.27 -6.68 10.63
CA GLU A 20 -0.41 -7.16 11.85
C GLU A 20 -1.84 -7.61 11.56
N SER A 21 -2.39 -8.45 12.45
CA SER A 21 -3.82 -8.77 12.50
C SER A 21 -4.46 -7.99 13.65
N VAL A 22 -5.57 -7.32 13.38
CA VAL A 22 -6.29 -6.52 14.38
C VAL A 22 -7.78 -6.85 14.35
N THR A 23 -8.47 -6.56 15.45
CA THR A 23 -9.93 -6.67 15.48
C THR A 23 -10.58 -5.56 14.63
N PRO A 24 -11.81 -5.75 14.13
CA PRO A 24 -12.48 -4.78 13.26
C PRO A 24 -12.72 -3.40 13.90
N GLU A 25 -12.69 -3.31 15.24
CA GLU A 25 -12.89 -2.07 15.99
C GLU A 25 -11.67 -1.14 15.96
N ARG A 26 -10.51 -1.63 15.52
CA ARG A 26 -9.25 -0.85 15.43
C ARG A 26 -9.25 0.09 14.22
N SER A 27 -10.17 1.05 14.21
CA SER A 27 -10.25 2.10 13.18
C SER A 27 -9.06 3.07 13.23
N ASP A 28 -8.32 3.11 14.32
CA ASP A 28 -7.16 3.97 14.51
C ASP A 28 -5.98 3.65 13.60
N VAL A 29 -5.93 2.45 13.01
CA VAL A 29 -4.83 2.01 12.12
C VAL A 29 -4.74 2.79 10.81
N ILE A 30 -5.79 3.53 10.44
CA ILE A 30 -5.82 4.42 9.26
C ILE A 30 -5.65 5.90 9.62
N ASN A 31 -5.47 6.24 10.90
CA ASN A 31 -5.23 7.61 11.31
C ASN A 31 -3.86 8.10 10.82
N ASP A 32 -3.81 9.36 10.39
CA ASP A 32 -2.56 9.99 9.98
C ASP A 32 -1.58 10.13 11.17
N ALA A 33 -0.31 9.82 10.93
CA ALA A 33 0.77 10.13 11.84
C ALA A 33 1.46 11.45 11.44
N PRO A 34 1.52 12.47 12.33
CA PRO A 34 2.11 13.76 12.00
C PRO A 34 3.54 13.65 11.44
N GLY A 35 3.77 14.25 10.28
CA GLY A 35 5.09 14.28 9.63
C GLY A 35 5.48 12.98 8.91
N GLN A 36 4.57 12.01 8.79
CA GLN A 36 4.84 10.76 8.08
C GLN A 36 3.95 10.64 6.83
N ALA A 37 4.55 10.26 5.72
CA ALA A 37 3.82 9.86 4.52
C ALA A 37 3.73 8.34 4.49
N GLN A 38 2.53 7.80 4.72
CA GLN A 38 2.31 6.36 4.90
C GLN A 38 1.23 5.84 3.95
N VAL A 39 1.29 4.54 3.69
CA VAL A 39 0.23 3.76 3.06
C VAL A 39 -0.23 2.68 4.04
N THR A 40 -1.54 2.53 4.19
CA THR A 40 -2.17 1.44 4.95
C THR A 40 -3.08 0.66 4.02
N LEU A 41 -2.82 -0.64 3.83
CA LEU A 41 -3.70 -1.57 3.11
C LEU A 41 -4.44 -2.44 4.12
N VAL A 42 -5.73 -2.66 3.91
CA VAL A 42 -6.61 -3.39 4.83
C VAL A 42 -7.38 -4.45 4.07
N THR A 43 -7.40 -5.68 4.59
CA THR A 43 -8.26 -6.78 4.11
C THR A 43 -8.75 -7.64 5.28
N CYS A 44 -9.80 -8.43 5.07
CA CYS A 44 -10.25 -9.43 6.05
C CYS A 44 -9.25 -10.60 6.15
N THR A 45 -9.16 -11.22 7.32
CA THR A 45 -8.42 -12.49 7.53
C THR A 45 -9.19 -13.72 7.02
N ASP A 46 -10.51 -13.68 7.09
CA ASP A 46 -11.43 -14.76 6.71
C ASP A 46 -12.73 -14.23 6.09
N GLN A 47 -13.61 -15.15 5.66
CA GLN A 47 -14.91 -14.81 5.06
C GLN A 47 -15.89 -14.20 6.08
N GLU A 48 -15.74 -14.54 7.36
CA GLU A 48 -16.58 -14.05 8.46
C GLU A 48 -16.13 -12.66 8.94
N ALA A 49 -15.01 -12.14 8.40
CA ALA A 49 -14.42 -10.86 8.74
C ALA A 49 -14.12 -10.70 10.24
N THR A 50 -13.65 -11.77 10.89
CA THR A 50 -13.37 -11.77 12.35
C THR A 50 -12.24 -10.81 12.73
N GLU A 51 -11.23 -10.66 11.86
CA GLU A 51 -10.10 -9.75 12.02
C GLU A 51 -9.76 -9.05 10.69
N ARG A 52 -8.79 -8.15 10.74
CA ARG A 52 -8.25 -7.41 9.60
C ARG A 52 -6.73 -7.59 9.53
N ILE A 53 -6.23 -7.94 8.35
CA ILE A 53 -4.81 -7.84 8.05
C ILE A 53 -4.53 -6.39 7.67
N ILE A 54 -3.62 -5.77 8.40
CA ILE A 54 -3.13 -4.41 8.18
C ILE A 54 -1.71 -4.51 7.64
N VAL A 55 -1.45 -3.87 6.50
CA VAL A 55 -0.11 -3.72 5.94
C VAL A 55 0.21 -2.23 5.88
N GLN A 56 1.23 -1.80 6.61
CA GLN A 56 1.69 -0.41 6.64
C GLN A 56 3.04 -0.27 5.94
N GLY A 57 3.23 0.86 5.25
CA GLY A 57 4.52 1.23 4.67
C GLY A 57 4.76 2.72 4.64
N ASN A 58 6.03 3.12 4.68
CA ASN A 58 6.46 4.51 4.63
C ASN A 58 6.90 4.88 3.22
N LEU A 59 6.62 6.11 2.79
CA LEU A 59 7.07 6.63 1.50
C LEU A 59 8.60 6.68 1.45
N GLU A 60 9.19 5.97 0.48
CA GLU A 60 10.62 5.95 0.22
C GLU A 60 10.99 6.96 -0.86
N SER A 61 10.21 7.02 -1.95
CA SER A 61 10.51 7.92 -3.08
C SER A 61 9.28 8.18 -3.96
N SER A 62 9.34 9.26 -4.73
CA SER A 62 8.37 9.61 -5.77
C SER A 62 9.09 9.95 -7.07
N VAL A 63 8.66 9.36 -8.19
CA VAL A 63 9.28 9.58 -9.51
C VAL A 63 8.19 9.86 -10.54
N ALA A 64 8.41 10.86 -11.40
CA ALA A 64 7.52 11.14 -12.51
C ALA A 64 7.37 9.89 -13.40
N TYR A 65 6.15 9.58 -13.84
CA TYR A 65 5.83 8.39 -14.61
C TYR A 65 6.67 8.29 -15.89
N SER A 66 7.00 9.41 -16.53
CA SER A 66 7.86 9.47 -17.72
C SER A 66 9.33 9.10 -17.48
N LYS A 67 9.77 9.07 -16.22
CA LYS A 67 11.17 8.82 -15.81
C LYS A 67 11.34 7.49 -15.07
N VAL A 68 10.32 6.66 -15.04
CA VAL A 68 10.30 5.47 -14.20
C VAL A 68 11.09 4.31 -14.82
N SER A 69 11.74 3.49 -13.98
CA SER A 69 12.47 2.30 -14.41
C SER A 69 11.55 1.24 -15.01
N LYS A 70 12.10 0.36 -15.87
CA LYS A 70 11.35 -0.76 -16.46
C LYS A 70 10.74 -1.69 -15.41
N GLU A 71 11.45 -1.93 -14.31
CA GLU A 71 10.98 -2.78 -13.20
C GLU A 71 9.71 -2.21 -12.54
N MET A 72 9.68 -0.91 -12.27
CA MET A 72 8.50 -0.25 -11.73
C MET A 72 7.34 -0.19 -12.73
N LEU A 73 7.61 -0.05 -14.04
CA LEU A 73 6.57 -0.16 -15.07
C LEU A 73 5.96 -1.56 -15.14
N GLN A 74 6.78 -2.60 -14.96
CA GLN A 74 6.31 -3.99 -14.97
C GLN A 74 5.29 -4.23 -13.86
N ALA A 75 5.43 -3.61 -12.69
CA ALA A 75 4.44 -3.73 -11.61
C ALA A 75 3.02 -3.28 -12.02
N PHE A 76 2.88 -2.39 -13.02
CA PHE A 76 1.60 -1.91 -13.53
C PHE A 76 1.19 -2.51 -14.89
N ASN A 77 2.15 -3.05 -15.65
CA ASN A 77 1.92 -3.61 -16.98
C ASN A 77 1.50 -5.09 -16.96
N HIS A 78 0.52 -5.40 -16.10
CA HIS A 78 -0.15 -6.69 -16.05
C HIS A 78 -1.66 -6.47 -15.96
N SER A 79 -2.44 -7.44 -16.44
CA SER A 79 -3.89 -7.43 -16.24
C SER A 79 -4.20 -7.38 -14.75
N TYR A 80 -5.24 -6.65 -14.37
CA TYR A 80 -5.68 -6.60 -12.97
C TYR A 80 -6.04 -8.00 -12.47
N ASN A 81 -5.70 -8.27 -11.21
CA ASN A 81 -5.99 -9.52 -10.50
C ASN A 81 -7.45 -9.56 -10.01
N GLN A 82 -8.39 -9.37 -10.93
CA GLN A 82 -9.83 -9.42 -10.69
C GLN A 82 -10.38 -10.85 -10.77
N ILE A 83 -11.57 -11.06 -10.21
CA ILE A 83 -12.39 -12.28 -10.37
C ILE A 83 -13.18 -12.18 -11.67
#